data_AF-A0A0N4YG68-F1
#
_entry.id   AF-A0A0N4YG68-F1
#
_cell.length_a   1.000
_cell.length_b   1.000
_cell.length_c   1.000
_cell.angle_alpha   90.00
_cell.angle_beta   90.00
_cell.angle_gamma   90.00
#
_symmetry.space_group_name_H-M   'P 1'
#
loop_
_entity.id
_entity.type
_entity.pdbx_description
1 polymer ?
#
loop_
_entity_poly.entity_id
_entity_poly.type
_entity_poly.pdbx_seq_one_letter_code
_entity_poly.pdbx_strand_id
1 'polypeptide(L)' 'MLSELQLVRDEIGLTPHQLWQCQLNAARACFLTEEEKRPIIEKILAAEPK' A
#
# COMPACT_ATOMS: atom_id res chain seq x y z
N MET A 1 1.77 19.02 -8.88
CA MET A 1 1.25 17.69 -9.27
C MET A 1 0.96 16.95 -7.97
N LEU A 2 -0.30 16.59 -7.71
CA LEU A 2 -0.65 15.75 -6.56
C LEU A 2 -0.13 14.33 -6.85
N SER A 3 0.27 13.59 -5.82
CA SER A 3 0.53 12.16 -6.00
C SER A 3 -0.80 11.45 -6.26
N GLU A 4 -0.77 10.34 -6.99
CA GLU A 4 -1.96 9.50 -7.21
C GLU A 4 -2.64 9.13 -5.88
N LEU A 5 -1.85 8.85 -4.83
CA LEU A 5 -2.38 8.56 -3.50
C LEU A 5 -3.16 9.74 -2.90
N GLN A 6 -2.70 10.97 -3.14
CA GLN A 6 -3.39 12.17 -2.67
C GLN A 6 -4.65 12.44 -3.48
N LEU A 7 -4.60 12.30 -4.81
CA LEU A 7 -5.77 12.43 -5.68
C LEU A 7 -6.86 11.43 -5.28
N VAL A 8 -6.49 10.18 -5.05
CA VAL A 8 -7.42 9.11 -4.69
C VAL A 8 -8.03 9.33 -3.30
N ARG A 9 -7.27 9.88 -2.35
CA ARG A 9 -7.84 10.28 -1.04
C ARG A 9 -8.84 11.41 -1.20
N ASP A 10 -8.48 12.44 -1.95
CA ASP A 10 -9.21 13.70 -1.98
C ASP A 10 -10.46 13.62 -2.89
N GLU A 11 -10.42 12.84 -3.98
CA GLU A 11 -11.50 12.73 -4.97
C GLU A 11 -12.38 11.47 -4.83
N ILE A 12 -11.81 10.34 -4.37
CA ILE A 12 -12.56 9.07 -4.20
C ILE A 12 -12.93 8.85 -2.72
N GLY A 13 -12.24 9.50 -1.78
CA GLY A 13 -12.54 9.39 -0.35
C GLY A 13 -11.96 8.13 0.30
N LEU A 14 -10.92 7.52 -0.28
CA LEU A 14 -10.23 6.38 0.32
C LEU A 14 -9.57 6.80 1.65
N THR A 15 -9.84 6.04 2.71
CA THR A 15 -9.26 6.30 4.03
C THR A 15 -7.77 5.97 4.06
N PRO A 16 -6.99 6.49 5.02
CA PRO A 16 -5.60 6.11 5.20
C PRO A 16 -5.39 4.58 5.29
N HIS A 17 -6.31 3.89 5.99
CA HIS A 17 -6.26 2.44 6.11
C HIS A 17 -6.51 1.74 4.76
N GLN A 18 -7.46 2.23 3.96
CA GLN A 18 -7.70 1.66 2.64
C GLN A 18 -6.53 1.93 1.66
N LEU A 19 -5.89 3.10 1.74
CA LEU A 19 -4.68 3.38 0.96
C LEU A 19 -3.51 2.47 1.34
N TRP A 20 -3.32 2.23 2.64
CA TRP A 20 -2.36 1.24 3.13
C TRP A 20 -2.66 -0.17 2.60
N GLN A 21 -3.94 -0.57 2.61
CA GLN A 21 -4.36 -1.87 2.06
C GLN A 21 -4.07 -1.98 0.55
N CYS A 22 -4.25 -0.90 -0.23
CA CYS A 22 -3.87 -0.87 -1.64
C CYS A 22 -2.37 -1.12 -1.83
N GLN A 23 -1.52 -0.53 -0.98
CA GLN A 23 -0.07 -0.75 -1.02
C GLN A 23 0.30 -2.20 -0.66
N LEU A 24 -0.36 -2.77 0.36
CA LEU A 24 -0.18 -4.17 0.73
C LEU A 24 -0.59 -5.12 -0.40
N ASN A 25 -1.69 -4.82 -1.10
CA ASN A 25 -2.15 -5.58 -2.25
C ASN A 25 -1.12 -5.53 -3.40
N ALA A 26 -0.58 -4.34 -3.69
CA ALA A 26 0.44 -4.18 -4.72
C ALA A 26 1.72 -4.98 -4.40
N ALA A 27 2.18 -4.96 -3.15
CA ALA A 27 3.35 -5.74 -2.72
C ALA A 27 3.12 -7.25 -2.87
N ARG A 28 1.92 -7.75 -2.56
CA ARG A 28 1.55 -9.17 -2.73
C ARG A 28 1.47 -9.59 -4.20
N ALA A 29 0.94 -8.71 -5.06
CA ALA A 29 0.69 -8.99 -6.47
C ALA A 29 1.92 -8.84 -7.38
N CYS A 30 3.03 -8.26 -6.89
CA CYS A 30 4.22 -8.06 -7.71
C CYS A 30 4.89 -9.38 -8.13
N PHE A 31 5.76 -9.33 -9.15
CA PHE A 31 6.42 -10.50 -9.74
C PHE A 31 7.75 -10.89 -9.09
N LEU A 32 8.08 -10.34 -7.92
CA LEU A 32 9.21 -10.80 -7.13
C LEU A 32 8.96 -12.22 -6.62
N THR A 33 10.03 -12.93 -6.24
CA THR A 33 9.87 -14.21 -5.52
C THR A 33 9.31 -13.96 -4.12
N GLU A 34 8.74 -14.98 -3.50
CA GLU A 34 8.17 -14.85 -2.15
C GLU A 34 9.23 -14.46 -1.11
N GLU A 35 10.48 -14.91 -1.28
CA GLU A 35 11.60 -14.54 -0.40
C GLU A 35 11.92 -13.05 -0.49
N GLU A 36 11.85 -12.47 -1.69
CA GLU A 36 12.10 -11.04 -1.94
C GLU A 36 10.90 -10.16 -1.53
N LYS A 37 9.67 -10.66 -1.66
CA LYS A 37 8.46 -9.95 -1.22
C LYS A 37 8.39 -9.80 0.29
N ARG A 38 8.81 -10.84 1.03
CA ARG A 38 8.67 -10.93 2.49
C ARG A 38 9.09 -9.66 3.25
N PRO A 39 10.33 -9.13 3.09
CA PRO A 39 10.74 -7.93 3.83
C PRO A 39 9.93 -6.67 3.46
N ILE A 40 9.42 -6.57 2.22
CA ILE A 40 8.58 -5.45 1.78
C ILE A 40 7.20 -5.54 2.45
N ILE A 41 6.59 -6.73 2.44
CA ILE A 41 5.28 -6.97 3.05
C ILE A 41 5.35 -6.74 4.55
N GLU A 42 6.37 -7.25 5.24
CA GLU A 42 6.57 -7.03 6.68
C GLU A 42 6.70 -5.54 7.01
N LYS A 43 7.44 -4.78 6.21
CA LYS A 43 7.56 -3.32 6.38
C LYS A 43 6.22 -2.60 6.22
N ILE A 44 5.40 -3.02 5.25
CA ILE A 44 4.07 -2.45 5.04
C ILE A 44 3.16 -2.80 6.22
N LEU A 45 3.14 -4.07 6.66
CA LEU A 45 2.33 -4.52 7.80
C LEU A 45 2.69 -3.77 9.09
N ALA A 46 3.98 -3.53 9.35
CA ALA A 46 4.42 -2.77 10.52
C ALA A 46 3.99 -1.28 10.48
N ALA A 47 3.62 -0.76 9.32
CA ALA A 47 3.19 0.62 9.10
C ALA A 47 1.66 0.77 9.02
N GLU A 48 0.89 -0.22 9.48
CA GLU A 48 -0.57 -0.17 9.50
C GLU A 48 -1.09 1.06 10.27
N PRO A 49 -1.94 1.91 9.64
CA PRO A 49 -2.55 3.06 10.32
C PRO A 49 -3.49 2.63 11.45
N LYS A 50 -3.36 3.26 12.62
CA LYS A 50 -4.23 3.07 13.79
C LYS A 50 -5.51 3.90 13.72
#